data_AF-A0A7M3T7L5-F1
#
_entry.id   AF-A0A7M3T7L5-F1
#
_cell.length_a   1.000
_cell.length_b   1.000
_cell.length_c   1.000
_cell.angle_alpha   90.00
_cell.angle_beta   90.00
_cell.angle_gamma   90.00
#
_symmetry.space_group_name_H-M   'P 1'
#
loop_
_entity.id
_entity.type
_entity.pdbx_description
1 polymer ?
#
loop_
_entity_poly.entity_id
_entity_poly.type
_entity_poly.pdbx_seq_one_letter_code
_entity_poly.pdbx_strand_id
1 'polypeptide(L)'
;MLVTVAQWLVLATIAGAIVGTGCTFFLYALFFMIDQTASAPFWVLAIMLPAGGLLNGLLLHYGYRVNAGGLKDSLFDAVHVQKGHMPFRTILIKPVAAIITLACGGSAGKEGPCSHIGASLGAAIGEVLRLNSELRQRLVACGISAGFASVFGTPVAGAIYGVEVLSIGRIRHDFLFPAIVAGVTSFQVSKWWGLPYLYYHLSYLPDFSEMLFFKIIVIGVIAGIVALIFVELVHGMGRFFTAVRVRFKLWPPLMPLIGGAIIALLALVIPTDYLGLSLPLVERAIGGEPMPYLGFFWKTLVVAITLGSGFYGGIATPQFVIGAMAGNAFAPLIGLDPGLGAAVGLVSVIAAASNTPIAAVLMGMELIGGGIRIVYLAGAAIAAYVIIGHRSIYLGQRMAYSKSSWMRIRPELEVGAEKVRLSHGLLRWWRKHGPLPHGAHHLGKGPGGFNRAGEYRAAAPLASDAAKTPAPYASKPSAPESSPDKGRDAGSPDRH
;
A
#
# COMPACT_ATOMS: atom_id res chain seq x y z
N MET A 1 19.07 26.42 6.03
CA MET A 1 19.31 24.97 6.19
C MET A 1 19.25 24.52 7.65
N LEU A 2 20.10 25.02 8.55
CA LEU A 2 20.05 24.63 9.97
C LEU A 2 18.68 24.89 10.64
N VAL A 3 18.06 26.05 10.37
CA VAL A 3 16.71 26.36 10.86
C VAL A 3 15.68 25.33 10.40
N THR A 4 15.75 24.90 9.13
CA THR A 4 14.85 23.88 8.57
C THR A 4 15.03 22.53 9.24
N VAL A 5 16.28 22.14 9.51
CA VAL A 5 16.61 20.91 10.24
C VAL A 5 16.07 20.99 11.67
N ALA A 6 16.34 22.08 12.39
CA ALA A 6 15.86 22.27 13.76
C ALA A 6 14.32 22.30 13.85
N GLN A 7 13.67 23.00 12.93
CA GLN A 7 12.21 23.05 12.83
C GLN A 7 11.62 21.64 12.66
N TRP A 8 12.14 20.87 11.70
CA TRP A 8 11.65 19.53 11.44
C TRP A 8 12.01 18.54 12.53
N LEU A 9 13.18 18.69 13.16
CA LEU A 9 13.55 17.88 14.31
C LEU A 9 12.51 18.04 15.43
N VAL A 10 12.11 19.27 15.76
CA VAL A 10 11.11 19.55 16.79
C VAL A 10 9.72 19.05 16.38
N LEU A 11 9.23 19.46 15.20
CA LEU A 11 7.88 19.10 14.75
C LEU A 11 7.70 17.59 14.56
N ALA A 12 8.69 16.92 13.95
CA ALA A 12 8.62 15.48 13.72
C ALA A 12 8.76 14.68 15.01
N THR A 13 9.57 15.14 15.98
CA THR A 13 9.68 14.49 17.30
C THR A 13 8.35 14.59 18.05
N ILE A 14 7.72 15.76 18.08
CA ILE A 14 6.41 15.96 18.71
C ILE A 14 5.36 15.06 18.04
N ALA A 15 5.30 15.08 16.70
CA ALA A 15 4.37 14.24 15.95
C ALA A 15 4.62 12.74 16.20
N GLY A 16 5.88 12.30 16.14
CA GLY A 16 6.27 10.92 16.41
C GLY A 16 5.90 10.47 17.82
N ALA A 17 6.10 11.30 18.83
CA ALA A 17 5.76 10.96 20.21
C ALA A 17 4.24 10.81 20.44
N ILE A 18 3.46 11.75 19.88
CA ILE A 18 1.99 11.72 19.97
C ILE A 18 1.43 10.52 19.21
N VAL A 19 1.89 10.29 17.97
CA VAL A 19 1.45 9.18 17.13
C VAL A 19 1.87 7.83 17.72
N GLY A 20 3.10 7.71 18.21
CA GLY A 20 3.59 6.49 18.87
C GLY A 20 2.77 6.13 20.09
N THR A 21 2.43 7.11 20.93
CA THR A 21 1.54 6.92 22.08
C THR A 21 0.14 6.46 21.63
N GLY A 22 -0.46 7.14 20.65
CA GLY A 22 -1.78 6.78 20.13
C GLY A 22 -1.83 5.38 19.49
N CYS A 23 -0.81 5.02 18.71
CA CYS A 23 -0.70 3.69 18.11
C CYS A 23 -0.48 2.62 19.18
N THR A 24 0.29 2.90 20.23
CA THR A 24 0.53 1.95 21.33
C THR A 24 -0.74 1.64 22.09
N PHE A 25 -1.54 2.64 22.44
CA PHE A 25 -2.84 2.41 23.08
C PHE A 25 -3.79 1.58 22.20
N PHE A 26 -3.84 1.88 20.90
CA PHE A 26 -4.61 1.08 19.95
C PHE A 26 -4.12 -0.38 19.91
N LEU A 27 -2.80 -0.61 19.85
CA LEU A 27 -2.23 -1.95 19.77
C LEU A 27 -2.42 -2.75 21.07
N TYR A 28 -2.32 -2.11 22.24
CA TYR A 28 -2.66 -2.77 23.50
C TYR A 28 -4.13 -3.17 23.58
N ALA A 29 -5.04 -2.27 23.19
CA ALA A 29 -6.46 -2.61 23.13
C ALA A 29 -6.73 -3.75 22.12
N LEU A 30 -6.05 -3.74 20.98
CA LEU A 30 -6.15 -4.79 19.98
C LEU A 30 -5.65 -6.14 20.51
N PHE A 31 -4.45 -6.20 21.07
CA PHE A 31 -3.87 -7.44 21.59
C PHE A 31 -4.67 -7.98 22.76
N PHE A 32 -5.11 -7.12 23.68
CA PHE A 32 -6.01 -7.53 24.76
C PHE A 32 -7.27 -8.21 24.24
N MET A 33 -7.94 -7.63 23.23
CA MET A 33 -9.16 -8.22 22.67
C MET A 33 -8.90 -9.51 21.87
N ILE A 34 -7.75 -9.62 21.20
CA ILE A 34 -7.34 -10.87 20.54
C ILE A 34 -7.07 -11.96 21.58
N ASP A 35 -6.37 -11.65 22.67
CA ASP A 35 -6.05 -12.63 23.72
C ASP A 35 -7.32 -13.19 24.40
N GLN A 36 -8.34 -12.34 24.62
CA GLN A 36 -9.63 -12.79 25.16
C GLN A 36 -10.40 -13.73 24.22
N THR A 37 -10.11 -13.69 22.92
CA THR A 37 -10.82 -14.46 21.90
C THR A 37 -9.99 -15.63 21.35
N ALA A 38 -8.68 -15.66 21.63
CA ALA A 38 -7.76 -16.69 21.15
C ALA A 38 -8.10 -18.10 21.66
N SER A 39 -8.64 -18.22 22.87
CA SER A 39 -9.04 -19.50 23.49
C SER A 39 -10.50 -19.89 23.22
N ALA A 40 -11.23 -19.09 22.43
CA ALA A 40 -12.63 -19.35 22.16
C ALA A 40 -12.81 -20.61 21.29
N PRO A 41 -13.76 -21.50 21.64
CA PRO A 41 -14.05 -22.66 20.80
C PRO A 41 -14.63 -22.23 19.46
N PHE A 42 -14.45 -23.07 18.44
CA PHE A 42 -14.85 -22.75 17.06
C PHE A 42 -16.30 -22.26 16.92
N TRP A 43 -17.25 -22.85 17.65
CA TRP A 43 -18.67 -22.45 17.58
C TRP A 43 -18.90 -21.00 18.05
N VAL A 44 -18.12 -20.53 19.03
CA VAL A 44 -18.16 -19.12 19.48
C VAL A 44 -17.63 -18.23 18.35
N LEU A 45 -16.49 -18.59 17.76
CA LEU A 45 -15.89 -17.84 16.66
C LEU A 45 -16.82 -17.79 15.43
N ALA A 46 -17.53 -18.89 15.14
CA ALA A 46 -18.50 -18.98 14.05
C ALA A 46 -19.70 -18.03 14.23
N ILE A 47 -20.06 -17.70 15.48
CA ILE A 47 -21.09 -16.70 15.81
C ILE A 47 -20.50 -15.29 15.87
N MET A 48 -19.29 -15.14 16.43
CA MET A 48 -18.62 -13.85 16.57
C MET A 48 -18.27 -13.24 15.22
N LEU A 49 -17.88 -14.02 14.21
CA LEU A 49 -17.58 -13.51 12.87
C LEU A 49 -18.77 -12.75 12.23
N PRO A 50 -19.96 -13.33 12.05
CA PRO A 50 -21.14 -12.61 11.57
C PRO A 50 -21.53 -11.43 12.46
N ALA A 51 -21.51 -11.61 13.78
CA ALA A 51 -21.89 -10.57 14.74
C ALA A 51 -20.93 -9.37 14.70
N GLY A 52 -19.63 -9.63 14.69
CA GLY A 52 -18.57 -8.64 14.50
C GLY A 52 -18.67 -7.95 13.15
N GLY A 53 -19.05 -8.68 12.10
CA GLY A 53 -19.38 -8.10 10.80
C GLY A 53 -20.51 -7.09 10.87
N LEU A 54 -21.62 -7.44 11.52
CA LEU A 54 -22.73 -6.51 11.72
C LEU A 54 -22.30 -5.29 12.54
N LEU A 55 -21.63 -5.48 13.67
CA LEU A 55 -21.14 -4.39 14.51
C LEU A 55 -20.20 -3.46 13.74
N ASN A 56 -19.27 -4.03 12.98
CA ASN A 56 -18.35 -3.28 12.14
C ASN A 56 -19.09 -2.49 11.04
N GLY A 57 -20.06 -3.14 10.37
CA GLY A 57 -20.91 -2.52 9.37
C GLY A 57 -21.74 -1.36 9.92
N LEU A 58 -22.32 -1.53 11.12
CA LEU A 58 -23.09 -0.49 11.82
C LEU A 58 -22.18 0.69 12.21
N LEU A 59 -21.02 0.41 12.80
CA LEU A 59 -20.04 1.42 13.20
C LEU A 59 -19.60 2.27 12.01
N LEU A 60 -19.20 1.64 10.89
CA LEU A 60 -18.78 2.38 9.70
C LEU A 60 -19.95 3.15 9.09
N HIS A 61 -21.13 2.54 8.98
CA HIS A 61 -22.29 3.17 8.33
C HIS A 61 -22.80 4.39 9.08
N TYR A 62 -22.91 4.32 10.41
CA TYR A 62 -23.40 5.43 11.23
C TYR A 62 -22.30 6.38 11.66
N GLY A 63 -21.09 5.88 11.95
CA GLY A 63 -19.95 6.70 12.32
C GLY A 63 -19.57 7.70 11.22
N TYR A 64 -19.59 7.29 9.95
CA TYR A 64 -19.28 8.21 8.85
C TYR A 64 -20.38 9.25 8.57
N ARG A 65 -21.62 9.07 9.07
CA ARG A 65 -22.64 10.13 9.00
C ARG A 65 -22.31 11.33 9.89
N VAL A 66 -21.43 11.15 10.87
CA VAL A 66 -20.94 12.23 11.75
C VAL A 66 -19.98 13.18 11.03
N ASN A 67 -19.45 12.75 9.87
CA ASN A 67 -18.55 13.56 9.07
C ASN A 67 -19.31 14.66 8.29
N ALA A 68 -19.52 15.79 8.95
CA ALA A 68 -20.22 16.95 8.37
C ALA A 68 -19.36 17.79 7.42
N GLY A 69 -18.04 17.57 7.37
CA GLY A 69 -17.08 18.47 6.72
C GLY A 69 -16.79 18.20 5.24
N GLY A 70 -17.40 17.18 4.63
CA GLY A 70 -17.16 16.81 3.23
C GLY A 70 -15.76 16.25 2.92
N LEU A 71 -14.84 16.25 3.90
CA LEU A 71 -13.52 15.65 3.79
C LEU A 71 -13.63 14.13 3.70
N LYS A 72 -12.99 13.51 2.72
CA LYS A 72 -12.84 12.05 2.67
C LYS A 72 -11.88 11.59 3.75
N ASP A 73 -12.24 10.53 4.47
CA ASP A 73 -11.41 9.93 5.49
C ASP A 73 -10.38 8.97 4.87
N SER A 74 -9.35 9.53 4.24
CA SER A 74 -8.36 8.80 3.44
C SER A 74 -7.01 9.49 3.51
N LEU A 75 -5.98 8.74 3.90
CA LEU A 75 -4.61 9.27 4.01
C LEU A 75 -4.05 9.74 2.67
N PHE A 76 -4.46 9.11 1.56
CA PHE A 76 -4.06 9.52 0.21
C PHE A 76 -4.71 10.84 -0.18
N ASP A 77 -6.01 10.98 0.08
CA ASP A 77 -6.73 12.24 -0.18
C ASP A 77 -6.19 13.36 0.72
N ALA A 78 -5.84 13.08 1.98
CA ALA A 78 -5.25 14.04 2.90
C ALA A 78 -3.98 14.69 2.30
N VAL A 79 -3.05 13.87 1.80
CA VAL A 79 -1.80 14.37 1.21
C VAL A 79 -2.02 14.98 -0.17
N HIS A 80 -2.78 14.33 -1.06
CA HIS A 80 -2.82 14.69 -2.47
C HIS A 80 -3.91 15.69 -2.87
N VAL A 81 -5.00 15.77 -2.12
CA VAL A 81 -6.23 16.51 -2.51
C VAL A 81 -6.62 17.54 -1.45
N GLN A 82 -6.62 17.15 -0.18
CA GLN A 82 -7.17 17.93 0.94
C GLN A 82 -6.13 18.81 1.64
N LYS A 83 -4.96 19.02 1.03
CA LYS A 83 -3.91 19.92 1.53
C LYS A 83 -3.45 19.62 2.97
N GLY A 84 -3.53 18.36 3.39
CA GLY A 84 -3.14 17.88 4.72
C GLY A 84 -4.24 17.92 5.79
N HIS A 85 -5.51 18.15 5.44
CA HIS A 85 -6.60 18.03 6.40
C HIS A 85 -7.10 16.58 6.49
N MET A 86 -7.61 16.21 7.67
CA MET A 86 -8.34 14.96 7.92
C MET A 86 -9.53 15.27 8.85
N PRO A 87 -10.66 14.56 8.71
CA PRO A 87 -11.81 14.73 9.60
C PRO A 87 -11.51 14.19 11.01
N PHE A 88 -11.26 15.10 11.98
CA PHE A 88 -10.91 14.72 13.36
C PHE A 88 -12.01 13.87 14.05
N ARG A 89 -13.28 14.13 13.77
CA ARG A 89 -14.43 13.41 14.37
C ARG A 89 -14.45 11.91 14.02
N THR A 90 -13.78 11.50 12.95
CA THR A 90 -13.79 10.10 12.49
C THR A 90 -12.51 9.33 12.86
N ILE A 91 -11.61 9.94 13.63
CA ILE A 91 -10.30 9.34 13.96
C ILE A 91 -10.40 7.95 14.61
N LEU A 92 -11.38 7.74 15.49
CA LEU A 92 -11.54 6.48 16.23
C LEU A 92 -12.30 5.40 15.46
N ILE A 93 -13.01 5.74 14.38
CA ILE A 93 -13.90 4.81 13.68
C ILE A 93 -13.10 3.60 13.17
N LYS A 94 -12.00 3.86 12.45
CA LYS A 94 -11.16 2.83 11.84
C LYS A 94 -10.39 1.97 12.85
N PRO A 95 -9.73 2.56 13.88
CA PRO A 95 -9.14 1.78 14.97
C PRO A 95 -10.14 0.83 15.64
N VAL A 96 -11.32 1.32 16.03
CA VAL A 96 -12.34 0.48 16.68
C VAL A 96 -12.87 -0.59 15.73
N ALA A 97 -13.11 -0.25 14.47
CA ALA A 97 -13.53 -1.19 13.42
C ALA A 97 -12.50 -2.32 13.21
N ALA A 98 -11.21 -1.99 13.23
CA ALA A 98 -10.15 -2.99 13.13
C ALA A 98 -10.07 -3.90 14.36
N ILE A 99 -10.28 -3.36 15.58
CA ILE A 99 -10.36 -4.18 16.81
C ILE A 99 -11.51 -5.17 16.71
N ILE A 100 -12.72 -4.71 16.33
CA ILE A 100 -13.88 -5.59 16.14
C ILE A 100 -13.57 -6.69 15.12
N THR A 101 -13.01 -6.30 13.97
CA THR A 101 -12.69 -7.24 12.88
C THR A 101 -11.73 -8.32 13.37
N LEU A 102 -10.60 -7.94 13.97
CA LEU A 102 -9.54 -8.86 14.36
C LEU A 102 -9.90 -9.70 15.59
N ALA A 103 -10.56 -9.11 16.59
CA ALA A 103 -11.01 -9.82 17.79
C ALA A 103 -12.11 -10.85 17.48
N CYS A 104 -12.97 -10.58 16.49
CA CYS A 104 -13.96 -11.56 16.05
C CYS A 104 -13.39 -12.63 15.09
N GLY A 105 -12.08 -12.65 14.82
CA GLY A 105 -11.44 -13.63 13.93
C GLY A 105 -11.43 -13.24 12.45
N GLY A 106 -11.89 -12.04 12.09
CA GLY A 106 -11.80 -11.52 10.73
C GLY A 106 -10.35 -11.38 10.28
N SER A 107 -10.02 -11.89 9.09
CA SER A 107 -8.65 -11.89 8.59
C SER A 107 -8.29 -10.54 7.97
N ALA A 108 -7.49 -9.76 8.69
CA ALA A 108 -6.99 -8.46 8.26
C ALA A 108 -5.64 -8.15 8.92
N GLY A 109 -5.16 -6.92 8.77
CA GLY A 109 -3.94 -6.41 9.40
C GLY A 109 -4.19 -5.26 10.37
N LYS A 110 -3.14 -4.86 11.10
CA LYS A 110 -3.18 -3.79 12.12
C LYS A 110 -2.60 -2.46 11.64
N GLU A 111 -2.01 -2.41 10.44
CA GLU A 111 -1.25 -1.24 9.98
C GLU A 111 -2.12 -0.12 9.40
N GLY A 112 -3.24 -0.49 8.78
CA GLY A 112 -4.23 0.45 8.28
C GLY A 112 -4.74 1.40 9.37
N PRO A 113 -5.21 0.91 10.53
CA PRO A 113 -5.61 1.77 11.64
C PRO A 113 -4.43 2.59 12.23
N CYS A 114 -3.22 2.04 12.39
CA CYS A 114 -2.06 2.81 12.88
C CYS A 114 -1.68 3.96 11.93
N SER A 115 -1.62 3.71 10.63
CA SER A 115 -1.35 4.75 9.63
C SER A 115 -2.47 5.79 9.55
N HIS A 116 -3.72 5.39 9.79
CA HIS A 116 -4.86 6.30 9.87
C HIS A 116 -4.84 7.19 11.14
N ILE A 117 -4.53 6.61 12.29
CA ILE A 117 -4.26 7.37 13.54
C ILE A 117 -3.13 8.37 13.27
N GLY A 118 -2.03 7.91 12.68
CA GLY A 118 -0.88 8.73 12.32
C GLY A 118 -1.24 9.91 11.42
N ALA A 119 -1.93 9.64 10.30
CA ALA A 119 -2.38 10.68 9.37
C ALA A 119 -3.29 11.71 10.04
N SER A 120 -4.23 11.25 10.87
CA SER A 120 -5.22 12.10 11.54
C SER A 120 -4.60 12.98 12.62
N LEU A 121 -3.71 12.42 13.45
CA LEU A 121 -2.97 13.18 14.46
C LEU A 121 -1.97 14.15 13.82
N GLY A 122 -1.28 13.73 12.76
CA GLY A 122 -0.39 14.61 11.99
C GLY A 122 -1.15 15.80 11.37
N ALA A 123 -2.34 15.57 10.83
CA ALA A 123 -3.21 16.62 10.33
C ALA A 123 -3.66 17.57 11.46
N ALA A 124 -4.09 17.02 12.60
CA ALA A 124 -4.54 17.78 13.76
C ALA A 124 -3.43 18.68 14.33
N ILE A 125 -2.21 18.16 14.48
CA ILE A 125 -1.05 18.96 14.92
C ILE A 125 -0.81 20.12 13.94
N GLY A 126 -0.87 19.84 12.63
CA GLY A 126 -0.67 20.88 11.61
C GLY A 126 -1.76 21.95 11.62
N GLU A 127 -2.99 21.59 11.97
CA GLU A 127 -4.12 22.51 12.13
C GLU A 127 -4.00 23.36 13.40
N VAL A 128 -3.67 22.73 14.54
CA VAL A 128 -3.44 23.43 15.82
C VAL A 128 -2.31 24.45 15.71
N LEU A 129 -1.21 24.08 15.03
CA LEU A 129 -0.07 24.95 14.79
C LEU A 129 -0.29 25.94 13.61
N ARG A 130 -1.47 25.92 12.97
CA ARG A 130 -1.85 26.79 11.84
C ARG A 130 -0.80 26.78 10.71
N LEU A 131 -0.26 25.61 10.41
CA LEU A 131 0.77 25.46 9.38
C LEU A 131 0.17 25.68 7.98
N ASN A 132 1.02 26.13 7.06
CA ASN A 132 0.66 26.19 5.65
C ASN A 132 0.40 24.77 5.07
N SER A 133 -0.21 24.71 3.89
CA SER A 133 -0.60 23.43 3.27
C SER A 133 0.56 22.47 3.05
N GLU A 134 1.74 22.98 2.67
CA GLU A 134 2.90 22.17 2.36
C GLU A 134 3.50 21.53 3.62
N LEU A 135 3.67 22.32 4.68
CA LEU A 135 4.15 21.84 5.98
C LEU A 135 3.15 20.87 6.61
N ARG A 136 1.84 21.12 6.46
CA ARG A 136 0.83 20.19 6.95
C ARG A 136 0.84 18.87 6.19
N GLN A 137 0.92 18.88 4.87
CA GLN A 137 1.06 17.64 4.07
C GLN A 137 2.30 16.83 4.49
N ARG A 138 3.44 17.51 4.72
CA ARG A 138 4.65 16.89 5.27
C ARG A 138 4.38 16.26 6.64
N LEU A 139 3.67 16.95 7.52
CA LEU A 139 3.35 16.45 8.86
C LEU A 139 2.37 15.26 8.85
N VAL A 140 1.39 15.25 7.94
CA VAL A 140 0.55 14.07 7.70
C VAL A 140 1.41 12.89 7.25
N ALA A 141 2.34 13.09 6.33
CA ALA A 141 3.27 12.03 5.91
C ALA A 141 4.15 11.55 7.07
N CYS A 142 4.64 12.45 7.93
CA CYS A 142 5.37 12.09 9.15
C CYS A 142 4.51 11.25 10.10
N GLY A 143 3.23 11.58 10.23
CA GLY A 143 2.29 10.80 11.02
C GLY A 143 2.05 9.40 10.45
N ILE A 144 1.87 9.27 9.12
CA ILE A 144 1.76 7.97 8.44
C ILE A 144 3.03 7.13 8.70
N SER A 145 4.20 7.74 8.50
CA SER A 145 5.52 7.15 8.77
C SER A 145 5.69 6.68 10.22
N ALA A 146 5.31 7.51 11.19
CA ALA A 146 5.29 7.16 12.62
C ALA A 146 4.36 5.98 12.93
N GLY A 147 3.16 5.97 12.34
CA GLY A 147 2.21 4.86 12.48
C GLY A 147 2.76 3.54 11.96
N PHE A 148 3.43 3.54 10.80
CA PHE A 148 4.09 2.34 10.26
C PHE A 148 5.30 1.90 11.07
N ALA A 149 6.11 2.84 11.58
CA ALA A 149 7.27 2.53 12.40
C ALA A 149 6.87 1.84 13.72
N SER A 150 5.86 2.38 14.41
CA SER A 150 5.37 1.82 15.69
C SER A 150 4.60 0.52 15.53
N VAL A 151 3.86 0.31 14.44
CA VAL A 151 3.08 -0.94 14.28
C VAL A 151 3.94 -2.14 13.93
N PHE A 152 5.05 -1.95 13.23
CA PHE A 152 5.92 -3.04 12.78
C PHE A 152 7.15 -3.25 13.66
N GLY A 153 7.56 -2.25 14.43
CA GLY A 153 8.85 -2.31 15.12
C GLY A 153 10.03 -2.02 14.20
N THR A 154 9.78 -1.41 13.04
CA THR A 154 10.77 -1.15 12.00
C THR A 154 10.89 0.36 11.78
N PRO A 155 11.69 1.08 12.58
CA PRO A 155 11.70 2.54 12.58
C PRO A 155 12.10 3.15 11.23
N VAL A 156 13.12 2.60 10.57
CA VAL A 156 13.59 3.15 9.29
C VAL A 156 12.67 2.73 8.16
N ALA A 157 12.30 1.45 8.09
CA ALA A 157 11.45 0.93 7.04
C ALA A 157 10.06 1.54 7.09
N GLY A 158 9.46 1.68 8.29
CA GLY A 158 8.16 2.31 8.47
C GLY A 158 8.18 3.79 8.10
N ALA A 159 9.28 4.49 8.40
CA ALA A 159 9.46 5.87 7.99
C ALA A 159 9.47 6.03 6.46
N ILE A 160 10.26 5.22 5.76
CA ILE A 160 10.33 5.22 4.30
C ILE A 160 9.01 4.77 3.69
N TYR A 161 8.37 3.74 4.26
CA TYR A 161 7.08 3.23 3.79
C TYR A 161 6.02 4.34 3.74
N GLY A 162 5.92 5.15 4.80
CA GLY A 162 4.93 6.23 4.86
C GLY A 162 5.10 7.31 3.79
N VAL A 163 6.30 7.48 3.22
CA VAL A 163 6.58 8.39 2.11
C VAL A 163 6.45 7.70 0.76
N GLU A 164 7.02 6.50 0.62
CA GLU A 164 7.04 5.73 -0.63
C GLU A 164 5.64 5.25 -1.03
N VAL A 165 4.80 4.87 -0.06
CA VAL A 165 3.44 4.38 -0.32
C VAL A 165 2.55 5.45 -0.96
N LEU A 166 2.88 6.73 -0.87
CA LEU A 166 2.04 7.81 -1.42
C LEU A 166 2.07 7.85 -2.95
N SER A 167 3.17 7.49 -3.61
CA SER A 167 3.30 7.62 -5.06
C SER A 167 4.18 6.55 -5.68
N ILE A 168 3.68 5.88 -6.71
CA ILE A 168 4.43 4.86 -7.45
C ILE A 168 5.48 5.54 -8.33
N GLY A 169 6.74 5.16 -8.13
CA GLY A 169 7.88 5.62 -8.91
C GLY A 169 8.43 6.99 -8.49
N ARG A 170 7.93 7.59 -7.41
CA ARG A 170 8.43 8.88 -6.91
C ARG A 170 8.47 8.93 -5.39
N ILE A 171 9.64 9.22 -4.84
CA ILE A 171 9.83 9.52 -3.41
C ILE A 171 10.11 11.01 -3.25
N ARG A 172 9.38 11.64 -2.34
CA ARG A 172 9.57 13.04 -1.97
C ARG A 172 10.71 13.18 -0.97
N HIS A 173 11.89 13.53 -1.47
CA HIS A 173 13.10 13.65 -0.64
C HIS A 173 12.97 14.71 0.46
N ASP A 174 12.16 15.75 0.24
CA ASP A 174 11.83 16.77 1.24
C ASP A 174 11.03 16.22 2.44
N PHE A 175 10.49 15.00 2.33
CA PHE A 175 9.72 14.34 3.39
C PHE A 175 10.58 13.35 4.19
N LEU A 176 11.74 12.93 3.67
CA LEU A 176 12.52 11.83 4.23
C LEU A 176 13.07 12.15 5.63
N PHE A 177 13.77 13.28 5.78
CA PHE A 177 14.34 13.67 7.06
C PHE A 177 13.28 13.73 8.19
N PRO A 178 12.17 14.48 8.05
CA PRO A 178 11.18 14.53 9.11
C PRO A 178 10.42 13.21 9.29
N ALA A 179 10.21 12.42 8.23
CA ALA A 179 9.60 11.10 8.35
C ALA A 179 10.47 10.13 9.17
N ILE A 180 11.79 10.13 8.96
CA ILE A 180 12.73 9.30 9.73
C ILE A 180 12.74 9.71 11.19
N VAL A 181 12.81 11.02 11.49
CA VAL A 181 12.74 11.51 12.87
C VAL A 181 11.43 11.06 13.52
N ALA A 182 10.28 11.28 12.88
CA ALA A 182 8.98 10.89 13.42
C ALA A 182 8.86 9.37 13.60
N GLY A 183 9.34 8.57 12.65
CA GLY A 183 9.35 7.11 12.70
C GLY A 183 10.19 6.58 13.87
N VAL A 184 11.43 7.04 13.99
CA VAL A 184 12.33 6.66 15.09
C VAL A 184 11.75 7.08 16.43
N THR A 185 11.27 8.32 16.58
CA THR A 185 10.64 8.77 17.83
C THR A 185 9.43 7.92 18.18
N SER A 186 8.54 7.66 17.20
CA SER A 186 7.34 6.85 17.42
C SER A 186 7.69 5.44 17.87
N PHE A 187 8.67 4.80 17.25
CA PHE A 187 9.15 3.48 17.65
C PHE A 187 9.72 3.48 19.07
N GLN A 188 10.56 4.46 19.41
CA GLN A 188 11.17 4.53 20.74
C GLN A 188 10.13 4.81 21.84
N VAL A 189 9.13 5.66 21.55
CA VAL A 189 8.01 5.89 22.46
C VAL A 189 7.20 4.61 22.66
N SER A 190 6.82 3.92 21.58
CA SER A 190 6.12 2.63 21.69
C SER A 190 6.92 1.57 22.46
N LYS A 191 8.24 1.53 22.26
CA LYS A 191 9.15 0.66 23.02
C LYS A 191 9.19 1.04 24.50
N TRP A 192 9.24 2.34 24.81
CA TRP A 192 9.20 2.83 26.20
C TRP A 192 7.90 2.47 26.91
N TRP A 193 6.77 2.49 26.18
CA TRP A 193 5.48 2.00 26.67
C TRP A 193 5.42 0.47 26.87
N GLY A 194 6.45 -0.28 26.43
CA GLY A 194 6.54 -1.74 26.61
C GLY A 194 5.95 -2.57 25.46
N LEU A 195 5.67 -1.97 24.29
CA LEU A 195 5.05 -2.69 23.18
C LEU A 195 5.97 -3.81 22.66
N PRO A 196 5.50 -5.07 22.57
CA PRO A 196 6.31 -6.17 22.06
C PRO A 196 6.44 -6.13 20.54
N TYR A 197 7.60 -6.56 20.04
CA TYR A 197 7.90 -6.67 18.61
C TYR A 197 8.45 -8.05 18.28
N LEU A 198 8.08 -8.56 17.10
CA LEU A 198 8.55 -9.84 16.60
C LEU A 198 9.68 -9.60 15.60
N TYR A 199 10.86 -10.13 15.93
CA TYR A 199 12.01 -10.19 15.03
C TYR A 199 12.27 -11.65 14.70
N TYR A 200 12.63 -11.92 13.45
CA TYR A 200 12.79 -13.27 12.93
C TYR A 200 14.27 -13.64 12.83
N HIS A 201 14.59 -14.86 13.20
CA HIS A 201 15.94 -15.40 13.08
C HIS A 201 15.96 -16.49 12.01
N LEU A 202 16.77 -16.27 10.96
CA LEU A 202 17.09 -17.29 9.98
C LEU A 202 18.16 -18.23 10.55
N SER A 203 17.84 -19.52 10.62
CA SER A 203 18.75 -20.57 11.11
C SER A 203 19.95 -20.79 10.19
N TYR A 204 19.78 -20.58 8.88
CA TYR A 204 20.82 -20.80 7.87
C TYR A 204 20.95 -19.58 6.98
N LEU A 205 22.20 -19.15 6.76
CA LEU A 205 22.51 -18.10 5.81
C LEU A 205 23.68 -18.50 4.90
N PRO A 206 23.40 -18.80 3.62
CA PRO A 206 24.45 -19.13 2.66
C PRO A 206 25.24 -17.88 2.23
N ASP A 207 26.52 -18.08 1.93
CA ASP A 207 27.37 -17.08 1.28
C ASP A 207 26.81 -16.65 -0.08
N PHE A 208 27.34 -15.54 -0.61
CA PHE A 208 26.95 -15.09 -1.94
C PHE A 208 27.33 -16.11 -3.02
N SER A 209 26.34 -16.50 -3.81
CA SER A 209 26.51 -17.28 -5.02
C SER A 209 25.59 -16.74 -6.10
N GLU A 210 26.09 -16.61 -7.32
CA GLU A 210 25.32 -16.17 -8.48
C GLU A 210 24.10 -17.08 -8.73
N MET A 211 24.29 -18.40 -8.58
CA MET A 211 23.22 -19.38 -8.72
C MET A 211 22.14 -19.19 -7.66
N LEU A 212 22.54 -18.93 -6.42
CA LEU A 212 21.61 -18.66 -5.34
C LEU A 212 20.85 -17.34 -5.57
N PHE A 213 21.55 -16.29 -6.00
CA PHE A 213 20.92 -15.02 -6.36
C PHE A 213 19.89 -15.20 -7.48
N PHE A 214 20.19 -16.00 -8.51
CA PHE A 214 19.25 -16.35 -9.56
C PHE A 214 18.01 -17.08 -9.02
N LYS A 215 18.18 -18.10 -8.16
CA LYS A 215 17.07 -18.79 -7.48
C LYS A 215 16.18 -17.83 -6.69
N ILE A 216 16.78 -16.84 -6.04
CA ILE A 216 16.06 -15.83 -5.25
C ILE A 216 15.28 -14.87 -6.14
N ILE A 217 15.80 -14.50 -7.31
CA ILE A 217 15.03 -13.78 -8.33
C ILE A 217 13.81 -14.60 -8.77
N VAL A 218 13.95 -15.92 -8.96
CA VAL A 218 12.83 -16.81 -9.31
C VAL A 218 11.74 -16.77 -8.23
N ILE A 219 12.11 -16.83 -6.95
CA ILE A 219 11.14 -16.67 -5.85
C ILE A 219 10.50 -15.28 -5.86
N GLY A 220 11.27 -14.22 -6.14
CA GLY A 220 10.73 -12.88 -6.33
C GLY A 220 9.68 -12.80 -7.45
N VAL A 221 9.92 -13.47 -8.58
CA VAL A 221 8.94 -13.55 -9.69
C VAL A 221 7.67 -14.27 -9.24
N ILE A 222 7.80 -15.42 -8.56
CA ILE A 222 6.66 -16.16 -8.01
C ILE A 222 5.88 -15.30 -7.02
N ALA A 223 6.57 -14.62 -6.10
CA ALA A 223 5.97 -13.70 -5.14
C ALA A 223 5.25 -12.52 -5.81
N GLY A 224 5.78 -11.99 -6.93
CA GLY A 224 5.11 -10.98 -7.73
C GLY A 224 3.78 -11.46 -8.33
N ILE A 225 3.74 -12.71 -8.81
CA ILE A 225 2.49 -13.34 -9.31
C ILE A 225 1.51 -13.58 -8.15
N VAL A 226 1.99 -14.07 -7.01
CA VAL A 226 1.18 -14.25 -5.80
C VAL A 226 0.58 -12.92 -5.34
N ALA A 227 1.36 -11.85 -5.34
CA ALA A 227 0.90 -10.50 -5.03
C ALA A 227 -0.17 -10.01 -6.04
N LEU A 228 -0.01 -10.32 -7.33
CA LEU A 228 -1.03 -10.03 -8.34
C LEU A 228 -2.35 -10.77 -8.06
N ILE A 229 -2.30 -12.07 -7.75
CA ILE A 229 -3.48 -12.86 -7.37
C ILE A 229 -4.16 -12.24 -6.15
N PHE A 230 -3.38 -11.86 -5.13
CA PHE A 230 -3.88 -11.22 -3.93
C PHE A 230 -4.61 -9.91 -4.23
N VAL A 231 -3.99 -9.00 -4.98
CA VAL A 231 -4.58 -7.70 -5.33
C VAL A 231 -5.86 -7.87 -6.16
N GLU A 232 -5.84 -8.72 -7.18
CA GLU A 232 -7.00 -8.94 -8.04
C GLU A 232 -8.16 -9.62 -7.28
N LEU A 233 -7.86 -10.54 -6.35
CA LEU A 233 -8.91 -11.19 -5.57
C LEU A 233 -9.55 -10.23 -4.57
N VAL A 234 -8.76 -9.43 -3.84
CA VAL A 234 -9.30 -8.43 -2.89
C VAL A 234 -10.19 -7.42 -3.61
N HIS A 235 -9.73 -6.87 -4.74
CA HIS A 235 -10.53 -5.95 -5.54
C HIS A 235 -11.73 -6.61 -6.22
N GLY A 236 -11.55 -7.84 -6.72
CA GLY A 236 -12.61 -8.65 -7.30
C GLY A 236 -13.73 -8.90 -6.31
N MET A 237 -13.39 -9.28 -5.08
CA MET A 237 -14.34 -9.56 -4.02
C MET A 237 -15.07 -8.29 -3.56
N GLY A 238 -14.36 -7.15 -3.44
CA GLY A 238 -15.00 -5.86 -3.18
C GLY A 238 -16.02 -5.45 -4.26
N ARG A 239 -15.70 -5.68 -5.54
CA ARG A 239 -16.63 -5.45 -6.66
C ARG A 239 -17.83 -6.41 -6.59
N PHE A 240 -17.58 -7.68 -6.29
CA PHE A 240 -18.62 -8.70 -6.15
C PHE A 240 -19.63 -8.35 -5.05
N PHE A 241 -19.17 -8.09 -3.82
CA PHE A 241 -20.06 -7.72 -2.72
C PHE A 241 -20.79 -6.40 -2.99
N THR A 242 -20.14 -5.43 -3.64
CA THR A 242 -20.80 -4.18 -4.07
C THR A 242 -21.91 -4.46 -5.09
N ALA A 243 -21.67 -5.33 -6.07
CA ALA A 243 -22.66 -5.72 -7.07
C ALA A 243 -23.85 -6.46 -6.42
N VAL A 244 -23.59 -7.39 -5.50
CA VAL A 244 -24.62 -8.08 -4.71
C VAL A 244 -25.46 -7.08 -3.92
N ARG A 245 -24.81 -6.16 -3.17
CA ARG A 245 -25.49 -5.10 -2.41
C ARG A 245 -26.43 -4.29 -3.29
N VAL A 246 -25.95 -3.83 -4.45
CA VAL A 246 -26.74 -2.99 -5.36
C VAL A 246 -27.86 -3.80 -6.03
N ARG A 247 -27.57 -5.02 -6.50
CA ARG A 247 -28.54 -5.88 -7.20
C ARG A 247 -29.74 -6.26 -6.34
N PHE A 248 -29.48 -6.54 -5.07
CA PHE A 248 -30.49 -6.96 -4.09
C PHE A 248 -30.94 -5.84 -3.14
N LYS A 249 -30.45 -4.60 -3.34
CA LYS A 249 -30.76 -3.42 -2.51
C LYS A 249 -30.59 -3.67 -1.00
N LEU A 250 -29.54 -4.41 -0.66
CA LEU A 250 -29.29 -4.81 0.72
C LEU A 250 -28.74 -3.63 1.53
N TRP A 251 -29.13 -3.56 2.80
CA TRP A 251 -28.66 -2.53 3.72
C TRP A 251 -27.13 -2.65 3.92
N PRO A 252 -26.32 -1.57 3.80
CA PRO A 252 -24.86 -1.70 3.80
C PRO A 252 -24.25 -2.43 5.00
N PRO A 253 -24.72 -2.25 6.26
CA PRO A 253 -24.24 -3.02 7.41
C PRO A 253 -24.45 -4.54 7.34
N LEU A 254 -25.32 -5.02 6.44
CA LEU A 254 -25.54 -6.45 6.27
C LEU A 254 -24.42 -7.13 5.46
N MET A 255 -23.66 -6.37 4.65
CA MET A 255 -22.60 -6.97 3.82
C MET A 255 -21.51 -7.65 4.64
N PRO A 256 -20.94 -7.02 5.70
CA PRO A 256 -19.90 -7.69 6.48
C PRO A 256 -20.49 -8.80 7.36
N LEU A 257 -21.77 -8.75 7.76
CA LEU A 257 -22.44 -9.90 8.40
C LEU A 257 -22.42 -11.12 7.45
N ILE A 258 -22.80 -10.94 6.19
CA ILE A 258 -22.80 -12.02 5.19
C ILE A 258 -21.38 -12.52 4.95
N GLY A 259 -20.39 -11.61 4.84
CA GLY A 259 -18.98 -12.00 4.73
C GLY A 259 -18.49 -12.80 5.93
N GLY A 260 -18.86 -12.40 7.14
CA GLY A 260 -18.52 -13.12 8.38
C GLY A 260 -19.13 -14.52 8.42
N ALA A 261 -20.38 -14.68 7.96
CA ALA A 261 -21.02 -15.98 7.84
C ALA A 261 -20.34 -16.90 6.81
N ILE A 262 -19.91 -16.33 5.68
CA ILE A 262 -19.14 -17.08 4.66
C ILE A 262 -17.80 -17.54 5.24
N ILE A 263 -17.10 -16.67 5.97
CA ILE A 263 -15.80 -17.02 6.59
C ILE A 263 -16.00 -18.09 7.68
N ALA A 264 -17.03 -17.97 8.50
CA ALA A 264 -17.35 -18.97 9.52
C ALA A 264 -17.61 -20.35 8.89
N LEU A 265 -18.32 -20.39 7.75
CA LEU A 265 -18.55 -21.64 7.01
C LEU A 265 -17.24 -22.17 6.40
N LEU A 266 -16.42 -21.30 5.81
CA LEU A 266 -15.13 -21.69 5.23
C LEU A 266 -14.16 -22.24 6.28
N ALA A 267 -14.23 -21.73 7.51
CA ALA A 267 -13.39 -22.17 8.62
C ALA A 267 -13.74 -23.60 9.13
N LEU A 268 -14.79 -24.24 8.61
CA LEU A 268 -15.01 -25.69 8.78
C LEU A 268 -14.03 -26.54 7.95
N VAL A 269 -13.45 -25.97 6.89
CA VAL A 269 -12.55 -26.65 5.94
C VAL A 269 -11.14 -26.07 6.00
N ILE A 270 -11.02 -24.76 6.18
CA ILE A 270 -9.75 -24.05 6.28
C ILE A 270 -9.30 -24.01 7.75
N PRO A 271 -8.02 -24.30 8.06
CA PRO A 271 -7.49 -24.17 9.43
C PRO A 271 -7.72 -22.77 10.01
N THR A 272 -7.98 -22.71 11.31
CA THR A 272 -8.22 -21.45 12.02
C THR A 272 -6.99 -20.53 12.03
N ASP A 273 -5.79 -21.07 11.82
CA ASP A 273 -4.54 -20.30 11.73
C ASP A 273 -4.55 -19.22 10.63
N TYR A 274 -5.41 -19.36 9.61
CA TYR A 274 -5.57 -18.37 8.53
C TYR A 274 -6.46 -17.17 8.90
N LEU A 275 -7.14 -17.24 10.05
CA LEU A 275 -7.98 -16.19 10.59
C LEU A 275 -7.16 -15.15 11.37
N GLY A 276 -7.75 -13.97 11.60
CA GLY A 276 -7.06 -12.87 12.28
C GLY A 276 -5.76 -12.44 11.60
N LEU A 277 -4.72 -12.16 12.40
CA LEU A 277 -3.42 -11.68 11.92
C LEU A 277 -2.57 -12.79 11.27
N SER A 278 -2.68 -14.03 11.73
CA SER A 278 -1.88 -15.19 11.27
C SER A 278 -0.35 -15.05 11.41
N LEU A 279 0.14 -14.21 12.33
CA LEU A 279 1.58 -14.03 12.56
C LEU A 279 2.34 -15.33 12.94
N PRO A 280 1.76 -16.28 13.70
CA PRO A 280 2.43 -17.56 13.97
C PRO A 280 2.78 -18.35 12.69
N LEU A 281 2.02 -18.21 11.60
CA LEU A 281 2.36 -18.85 10.33
C LEU A 281 3.65 -18.26 9.72
N VAL A 282 3.92 -16.98 9.92
CA VAL A 282 5.16 -16.34 9.46
C VAL A 282 6.36 -16.88 10.23
N GLU A 283 6.22 -17.00 11.55
CA GLU A 283 7.28 -17.52 12.42
C GLU A 283 7.63 -18.97 12.06
N ARG A 284 6.62 -19.84 11.91
CA ARG A 284 6.81 -21.23 11.48
C ARG A 284 7.44 -21.33 10.09
N ALA A 285 6.99 -20.51 9.13
CA ALA A 285 7.53 -20.48 7.78
C ALA A 285 9.00 -20.03 7.74
N ILE A 286 9.38 -18.99 8.50
CA ILE A 286 10.77 -18.54 8.59
C ILE A 286 11.63 -19.53 9.38
N GLY A 287 11.05 -20.20 10.37
CA GLY A 287 11.69 -21.30 11.11
C GLY A 287 11.99 -22.54 10.27
N GLY A 288 11.52 -22.60 9.02
CA GLY A 288 11.78 -23.68 8.07
C GLY A 288 10.74 -24.80 8.10
N GLU A 289 9.64 -24.65 8.84
CA GLU A 289 8.54 -25.62 8.77
C GLU A 289 7.93 -25.63 7.35
N PRO A 290 7.68 -26.81 6.76
CA PRO A 290 7.08 -26.89 5.43
C PRO A 290 5.65 -26.31 5.40
N MET A 291 5.45 -25.26 4.62
CA MET A 291 4.13 -24.65 4.43
C MET A 291 3.37 -25.29 3.26
N PRO A 292 2.03 -25.37 3.33
CA PRO A 292 1.22 -25.90 2.22
C PRO A 292 1.31 -25.01 0.97
N TYR A 293 1.43 -25.62 -0.22
CA TYR A 293 1.49 -24.90 -1.50
C TYR A 293 0.30 -23.96 -1.75
N LEU A 294 -0.90 -24.32 -1.25
CA LEU A 294 -2.11 -23.49 -1.38
C LEU A 294 -2.36 -22.60 -0.16
N GLY A 295 -1.47 -22.58 0.84
CA GLY A 295 -1.67 -21.79 2.06
C GLY A 295 -1.77 -20.29 1.79
N PHE A 296 -0.93 -19.77 0.88
CA PHE A 296 -1.01 -18.37 0.46
C PHE A 296 -2.39 -18.03 -0.15
N PHE A 297 -2.99 -18.98 -0.88
CA PHE A 297 -4.29 -18.81 -1.53
C PHE A 297 -5.42 -18.79 -0.50
N TRP A 298 -5.39 -19.69 0.49
CA TRP A 298 -6.36 -19.68 1.59
C TRP A 298 -6.33 -18.38 2.37
N LYS A 299 -5.13 -17.89 2.76
CA LYS A 299 -5.01 -16.59 3.43
C LYS A 299 -5.57 -15.47 2.55
N THR A 300 -5.21 -15.47 1.27
CA THR A 300 -5.67 -14.49 0.28
C THR A 300 -7.20 -14.47 0.16
N LEU A 301 -7.83 -15.65 0.10
CA LEU A 301 -9.28 -15.79 -0.03
C LEU A 301 -10.01 -15.24 1.20
N VAL A 302 -9.57 -15.62 2.41
CA VAL A 302 -10.22 -15.16 3.66
C VAL A 302 -10.08 -13.65 3.81
N VAL A 303 -8.90 -13.08 3.51
CA VAL A 303 -8.69 -11.62 3.53
C VAL A 303 -9.56 -10.92 2.49
N ALA A 304 -9.63 -11.46 1.27
CA ALA A 304 -10.44 -10.88 0.20
C ALA A 304 -11.94 -10.88 0.55
N ILE A 305 -12.45 -11.95 1.16
CA ILE A 305 -13.84 -12.00 1.63
C ILE A 305 -14.05 -11.01 2.78
N THR A 306 -13.15 -11.00 3.77
CA THR A 306 -13.23 -10.11 4.95
C THR A 306 -13.32 -8.64 4.51
N LEU A 307 -12.33 -8.17 3.77
CA LEU A 307 -12.27 -6.76 3.34
C LEU A 307 -13.28 -6.46 2.23
N GLY A 308 -13.49 -7.40 1.30
CA GLY A 308 -14.43 -7.25 0.19
C GLY A 308 -15.89 -7.13 0.64
N SER A 309 -16.28 -7.84 1.71
CA SER A 309 -17.61 -7.73 2.30
C SER A 309 -17.83 -6.46 3.11
N GLY A 310 -16.77 -5.70 3.40
CA GLY A 310 -16.83 -4.43 4.11
C GLY A 310 -16.40 -4.48 5.58
N PHE A 311 -15.70 -5.53 6.03
CA PHE A 311 -14.90 -5.38 7.25
C PHE A 311 -13.81 -4.34 7.02
N TYR A 312 -13.35 -3.70 8.09
CA TYR A 312 -12.22 -2.79 8.02
C TYR A 312 -11.00 -3.37 8.73
N GLY A 313 -9.86 -3.29 8.08
CA GLY A 313 -8.58 -3.57 8.69
C GLY A 313 -7.42 -3.18 7.77
N GLY A 314 -6.21 -3.28 8.30
CA GLY A 314 -4.98 -3.15 7.52
C GLY A 314 -4.83 -4.29 6.51
N ILE A 315 -3.90 -4.10 5.57
CA ILE A 315 -3.66 -5.07 4.48
C ILE A 315 -2.19 -5.53 4.44
N ALA A 316 -1.31 -4.88 5.19
CA ALA A 316 0.11 -5.21 5.17
C ALA A 316 0.44 -6.49 5.97
N THR A 317 -0.15 -6.72 7.16
CA THR A 317 0.05 -8.01 7.86
C THR A 317 -0.32 -9.22 6.97
N PRO A 318 -1.48 -9.24 6.28
CA PRO A 318 -1.78 -10.28 5.30
C PRO A 318 -0.71 -10.50 4.23
N GLN A 319 -0.11 -9.44 3.70
CA GLN A 319 0.96 -9.54 2.71
C GLN A 319 2.18 -10.29 3.28
N PHE A 320 2.48 -10.09 4.58
CA PHE A 320 3.60 -10.78 5.23
C PHE A 320 3.36 -12.29 5.25
N VAL A 321 2.16 -12.68 5.69
CA VAL A 321 1.75 -14.08 5.79
C VAL A 321 1.73 -14.73 4.42
N ILE A 322 1.05 -14.10 3.45
CA ILE A 322 0.93 -14.63 2.08
C ILE A 322 2.32 -14.81 1.44
N GLY A 323 3.21 -13.82 1.61
CA GLY A 323 4.56 -13.88 1.07
C GLY A 323 5.44 -14.93 1.75
N ALA A 324 5.42 -15.01 3.09
CA ALA A 324 6.17 -16.01 3.83
C ALA A 324 5.73 -17.43 3.46
N MET A 325 4.41 -17.67 3.38
CA MET A 325 3.88 -18.98 3.03
C MET A 325 4.21 -19.40 1.60
N ALA A 326 4.01 -18.51 0.62
CA ALA A 326 4.35 -18.82 -0.77
C ALA A 326 5.85 -19.03 -0.94
N GLY A 327 6.68 -18.13 -0.40
CA GLY A 327 8.13 -18.22 -0.48
C GLY A 327 8.67 -19.50 0.14
N ASN A 328 8.18 -19.88 1.32
CA ASN A 328 8.52 -21.15 1.97
C ASN A 328 8.11 -22.35 1.12
N ALA A 329 6.85 -22.40 0.66
CA ALA A 329 6.32 -23.56 -0.05
C ALA A 329 7.05 -23.80 -1.39
N PHE A 330 7.39 -22.74 -2.13
CA PHE A 330 8.01 -22.87 -3.45
C PHE A 330 9.55 -22.95 -3.43
N ALA A 331 10.21 -22.55 -2.33
CA ALA A 331 11.67 -22.59 -2.22
C ALA A 331 12.28 -24.00 -2.40
N PRO A 332 11.76 -25.07 -1.79
CA PRO A 332 12.28 -26.42 -1.98
C PRO A 332 12.28 -26.91 -3.43
N LEU A 333 11.32 -26.45 -4.26
CA LEU A 333 11.21 -26.87 -5.67
C LEU A 333 12.41 -26.46 -6.51
N ILE A 334 13.14 -25.43 -6.09
CA ILE A 334 14.35 -24.94 -6.75
C ILE A 334 15.61 -25.24 -5.92
N GLY A 335 15.50 -26.09 -4.90
CA GLY A 335 16.57 -26.42 -3.97
C GLY A 335 17.07 -25.21 -3.18
N LEU A 336 16.14 -24.38 -2.69
CA LEU A 336 16.39 -23.28 -1.76
C LEU A 336 15.87 -23.66 -0.37
N ASP A 337 16.54 -23.18 0.68
CA ASP A 337 16.08 -23.34 2.06
C ASP A 337 14.66 -22.73 2.24
N PRO A 338 13.70 -23.44 2.85
CA PRO A 338 12.35 -22.94 3.06
C PRO A 338 12.29 -21.65 3.89
N GLY A 339 13.14 -21.52 4.92
CA GLY A 339 13.18 -20.34 5.78
C GLY A 339 13.66 -19.10 5.03
N LEU A 340 14.73 -19.23 4.24
CA LEU A 340 15.20 -18.18 3.34
C LEU A 340 14.14 -17.83 2.29
N GLY A 341 13.47 -18.84 1.73
CA GLY A 341 12.32 -18.68 0.85
C GLY A 341 11.22 -17.83 1.47
N ALA A 342 10.84 -18.12 2.71
CA ALA A 342 9.84 -17.38 3.47
C ALA A 342 10.24 -15.91 3.66
N ALA A 343 11.48 -15.67 4.07
CA ALA A 343 12.05 -14.34 4.29
C ALA A 343 12.00 -13.47 3.02
N VAL A 344 12.50 -14.00 1.88
CA VAL A 344 12.47 -13.25 0.61
C VAL A 344 11.04 -13.09 0.08
N GLY A 345 10.18 -14.10 0.25
CA GLY A 345 8.78 -14.08 -0.17
C GLY A 345 7.96 -13.02 0.57
N LEU A 346 8.12 -12.92 1.89
CA LEU A 346 7.50 -11.89 2.74
C LEU A 346 7.80 -10.50 2.19
N VAL A 347 9.09 -10.20 2.00
CA VAL A 347 9.54 -8.88 1.52
C VAL A 347 9.05 -8.63 0.09
N SER A 348 9.08 -9.66 -0.76
CA SER A 348 8.70 -9.55 -2.17
C SER A 348 7.22 -9.26 -2.37
N VAL A 349 6.33 -9.91 -1.61
CA VAL A 349 4.89 -9.66 -1.72
C VAL A 349 4.53 -8.24 -1.27
N ILE A 350 5.17 -7.71 -0.22
CA ILE A 350 4.98 -6.32 0.21
C ILE A 350 5.46 -5.35 -0.87
N ALA A 351 6.70 -5.54 -1.34
CA ALA A 351 7.31 -4.71 -2.38
C ALA A 351 6.41 -4.61 -3.62
N ALA A 352 5.84 -5.74 -4.04
CA ALA A 352 4.93 -5.84 -5.16
C ALA A 352 3.56 -5.24 -4.86
N ALA A 353 2.80 -5.80 -3.91
CA ALA A 353 1.40 -5.47 -3.69
C ALA A 353 1.21 -4.02 -3.21
N SER A 354 2.15 -3.47 -2.43
CA SER A 354 2.10 -2.10 -1.93
C SER A 354 2.86 -1.10 -2.81
N ASN A 355 3.59 -1.57 -3.83
CA ASN A 355 4.45 -0.73 -4.68
C ASN A 355 5.54 0.05 -3.92
N THR A 356 6.03 -0.50 -2.81
CA THR A 356 7.03 0.11 -1.92
C THR A 356 8.29 -0.75 -1.80
N PRO A 357 9.07 -0.92 -2.88
CA PRO A 357 10.21 -1.83 -2.88
C PRO A 357 11.32 -1.39 -1.92
N ILE A 358 11.60 -0.08 -1.77
CA ILE A 358 12.68 0.39 -0.91
C ILE A 358 12.32 0.15 0.55
N ALA A 359 11.11 0.51 0.95
CA ALA A 359 10.62 0.27 2.30
C ALA A 359 10.56 -1.23 2.62
N ALA A 360 10.14 -2.07 1.68
CA ALA A 360 10.08 -3.51 1.88
C ALA A 360 11.47 -4.13 2.13
N VAL A 361 12.49 -3.72 1.37
CA VAL A 361 13.88 -4.21 1.57
C VAL A 361 14.40 -3.80 2.95
N LEU A 362 14.21 -2.54 3.34
CA LEU A 362 14.59 -2.05 4.67
C LEU A 362 13.81 -2.77 5.78
N MET A 363 12.54 -3.09 5.54
CA MET A 363 11.70 -3.82 6.48
C MET A 363 12.24 -5.24 6.70
N GLY A 364 12.63 -5.92 5.61
CA GLY A 364 13.30 -7.22 5.72
C GLY A 364 14.60 -7.14 6.50
N MET A 365 15.40 -6.09 6.31
CA MET A 365 16.64 -5.89 7.08
C MET A 365 16.37 -5.69 8.58
N GLU A 366 15.36 -4.90 8.94
CA GLU A 366 15.04 -4.62 10.35
C GLU A 366 14.34 -5.82 11.03
N LEU A 367 13.51 -6.58 10.31
CA LEU A 367 12.78 -7.73 10.86
C LEU A 367 13.61 -9.02 10.90
N ILE A 368 14.45 -9.26 9.89
CA ILE A 368 15.16 -10.55 9.71
C ILE A 368 16.67 -10.38 9.94
N GLY A 369 17.20 -9.17 9.83
CA GLY A 369 18.62 -8.85 10.01
C GLY A 369 19.34 -8.44 8.72
N GLY A 370 20.47 -7.74 8.87
CA GLY A 370 21.30 -7.21 7.79
C GLY A 370 22.40 -8.15 7.25
N GLY A 371 23.39 -7.57 6.58
CA GLY A 371 24.53 -8.29 5.99
C GLY A 371 24.26 -8.73 4.54
N ILE A 372 24.80 -9.89 4.13
CA ILE A 372 24.60 -10.44 2.77
C ILE A 372 23.11 -10.61 2.39
N ARG A 373 22.25 -10.73 3.41
CA ARG A 373 20.78 -10.80 3.31
C ARG A 373 20.20 -9.70 2.43
N ILE A 374 20.73 -8.48 2.52
CA ILE A 374 20.17 -7.32 1.81
C ILE A 374 20.17 -7.53 0.29
N VAL A 375 21.21 -8.18 -0.25
CA VAL A 375 21.35 -8.41 -1.69
C VAL A 375 20.22 -9.33 -2.17
N TYR A 376 19.94 -10.39 -1.41
CA TYR A 376 18.86 -11.33 -1.67
C TYR A 376 17.47 -10.72 -1.55
N LEU A 377 17.23 -10.00 -0.44
CA LEU A 377 15.97 -9.31 -0.20
C LEU A 377 15.70 -8.29 -1.31
N ALA A 378 16.69 -7.50 -1.70
CA ALA A 378 16.58 -6.52 -2.78
C ALA A 378 16.32 -7.16 -4.15
N GLY A 379 17.07 -8.22 -4.49
CA GLY A 379 16.89 -8.92 -5.77
C GLY A 379 15.48 -9.47 -5.94
N ALA A 380 14.97 -10.17 -4.93
CA ALA A 380 13.61 -10.71 -4.96
C ALA A 380 12.54 -9.61 -4.94
N ALA A 381 12.69 -8.59 -4.08
CA ALA A 381 11.75 -7.48 -3.96
C ALA A 381 11.57 -6.72 -5.27
N ILE A 382 12.69 -6.39 -5.94
CA ILE A 382 12.66 -5.66 -7.20
C ILE A 382 12.09 -6.52 -8.31
N ALA A 383 12.42 -7.82 -8.37
CA ALA A 383 11.82 -8.74 -9.32
C ALA A 383 10.29 -8.78 -9.16
N ALA A 384 9.80 -8.94 -7.92
CA ALA A 384 8.37 -8.95 -7.61
C ALA A 384 7.68 -7.62 -7.97
N TYR A 385 8.33 -6.49 -7.63
CA TYR A 385 7.85 -5.13 -7.93
C TYR A 385 7.69 -4.88 -9.43
N VAL A 386 8.59 -5.41 -10.27
CA VAL A 386 8.48 -5.29 -11.73
C VAL A 386 7.36 -6.19 -12.26
N ILE A 387 7.27 -7.44 -11.78
CA ILE A 387 6.32 -8.44 -12.26
C ILE A 387 4.85 -8.04 -12.05
N ILE A 388 4.51 -7.43 -10.91
CA ILE A 388 3.13 -7.00 -10.64
C ILE A 388 2.66 -5.85 -11.54
N GLY A 389 3.59 -5.17 -12.24
CA GLY A 389 3.26 -4.00 -13.06
C GLY A 389 2.69 -2.86 -12.21
N HIS A 390 1.65 -2.19 -12.67
CA HIS A 390 1.05 -1.05 -11.95
C HIS A 390 -0.14 -1.44 -11.06
N ARG A 391 -0.34 -2.74 -10.81
CA ARG A 391 -1.36 -3.17 -9.84
C ARG A 391 -0.89 -2.82 -8.43
N SER A 392 -1.82 -2.31 -7.63
CA SER A 392 -1.58 -1.96 -6.24
C SER A 392 -2.78 -2.35 -5.41
N ILE A 393 -2.56 -2.73 -4.16
CA ILE A 393 -3.64 -2.88 -3.18
C ILE A 393 -4.25 -1.52 -2.77
N TYR A 394 -3.51 -0.44 -2.97
CA TYR A 394 -3.92 0.91 -2.63
C TYR A 394 -4.38 1.67 -3.87
N LEU A 395 -5.70 1.75 -4.07
CA LEU A 395 -6.28 2.47 -5.22
C LEU A 395 -5.99 3.99 -5.20
N GLY A 396 -5.82 4.58 -4.00
CA GLY A 396 -5.51 6.01 -3.85
C GLY A 396 -4.05 6.39 -4.16
N GLN A 397 -3.20 5.41 -4.50
CA GLN A 397 -1.84 5.70 -4.95
C GLN A 397 -1.84 6.41 -6.30
N ARG A 398 -0.96 7.40 -6.46
CA ARG A 398 -0.74 8.06 -7.75
C ARG A 398 0.45 7.44 -8.48
N MET A 399 0.34 7.30 -9.80
CA MET A 399 1.43 6.82 -10.64
C MET A 399 2.22 7.99 -11.21
N ALA A 400 3.47 8.16 -10.78
CA ALA A 400 4.34 9.23 -11.27
C ALA A 400 5.15 8.78 -12.49
N TYR A 401 5.76 7.59 -12.42
CA TYR A 401 6.63 7.04 -13.48
C TYR A 401 6.30 5.59 -13.80
N SER A 402 6.54 5.20 -15.05
CA SER A 402 6.37 3.81 -15.48
C SER A 402 7.48 2.92 -14.93
N LYS A 403 7.13 1.73 -14.45
CA LYS A 403 8.10 0.73 -13.98
C LYS A 403 8.94 0.10 -15.09
N SER A 404 8.53 0.23 -16.35
CA SER A 404 9.23 -0.35 -17.49
C SER A 404 9.02 0.51 -18.72
N SER A 405 10.05 0.60 -19.58
CA SER A 405 9.96 1.28 -20.89
C SER A 405 8.90 0.66 -21.82
N TRP A 406 8.43 -0.54 -21.50
CA TRP A 406 7.43 -1.29 -22.25
C TRP A 406 5.99 -0.89 -21.91
N MET A 407 5.80 -0.17 -20.80
CA MET A 407 4.51 0.34 -20.34
C MET A 407 4.43 1.86 -20.47
N ARG A 408 3.29 2.37 -20.95
CA ARG A 408 2.98 3.81 -20.97
C ARG A 408 1.87 4.10 -19.99
N ILE A 409 2.11 5.07 -19.12
CA ILE A 409 1.15 5.58 -18.15
C ILE A 409 0.90 7.07 -18.39
N ARG A 410 -0.22 7.58 -17.90
CA ARG A 410 -0.42 9.03 -17.77
C ARG A 410 -0.03 9.43 -16.35
N PRO A 411 0.95 10.34 -16.17
CA PRO A 411 1.38 10.75 -14.85
C PRO A 411 0.23 11.29 -14.00
N GLU A 412 0.32 11.09 -12.68
CA GLU A 412 -0.57 11.62 -11.64
C GLU A 412 -1.99 11.01 -11.62
N LEU A 413 -2.26 9.94 -12.37
CA LEU A 413 -3.50 9.17 -12.25
C LEU A 413 -3.48 8.22 -11.06
N GLU A 414 -4.64 8.01 -10.46
CA GLU A 414 -4.88 6.99 -9.43
C GLU A 414 -4.82 5.58 -10.02
N VAL A 415 -4.36 4.62 -9.23
CA VAL A 415 -4.30 3.21 -9.62
C VAL A 415 -5.70 2.69 -9.92
N GLY A 416 -5.86 2.06 -11.09
CA GLY A 416 -7.14 1.51 -11.55
C GLY A 416 -7.98 2.45 -12.43
N ALA A 417 -7.63 3.74 -12.53
CA ALA A 417 -8.29 4.68 -13.44
C ALA A 417 -7.78 4.59 -14.91
N GLU A 418 -6.71 3.85 -15.16
CA GLU A 418 -6.08 3.73 -16.47
C GLU A 418 -6.68 2.63 -17.35
N LYS A 419 -6.98 2.95 -18.62
CA LYS A 419 -7.09 1.95 -19.69
C LYS A 419 -5.67 1.58 -20.13
N VAL A 420 -5.14 0.46 -19.65
CA VAL A 420 -3.80 -0.05 -20.02
C VAL A 420 -3.72 -0.14 -21.55
N ARG A 421 -2.88 0.70 -22.18
CA ARG A 421 -2.56 0.61 -23.61
C ARG A 421 -1.15 0.07 -23.74
N LEU A 422 -1.04 -1.18 -24.20
CA LEU A 422 0.25 -1.77 -24.56
C LEU A 422 0.94 -0.91 -25.64
N SER A 423 2.26 -0.75 -25.51
CA SER A 423 3.10 0.04 -26.41
C SER A 423 2.90 -0.36 -27.89
N HIS A 424 2.43 0.58 -28.72
CA HIS A 424 2.34 0.42 -30.18
C HIS A 424 3.68 0.11 -30.86
N GLY A 425 4.82 0.36 -30.19
CA GLY A 425 6.16 0.11 -30.74
C GLY A 425 6.47 -1.38 -30.86
N LEU A 426 6.07 -2.19 -29.86
CA LEU A 426 6.33 -3.61 -29.86
C LEU A 426 5.42 -4.37 -30.83
N LEU A 427 4.13 -3.98 -30.92
CA LEU A 427 3.20 -4.51 -31.92
C LEU A 427 3.69 -4.22 -33.35
N ARG A 428 4.30 -3.05 -33.59
CA ARG A 428 4.94 -2.75 -34.89
C ARG A 428 6.21 -3.56 -35.10
N TRP A 429 7.00 -3.78 -34.06
CA TRP A 429 8.23 -4.58 -34.15
C TRP A 429 7.91 -6.08 -34.39
N TRP A 430 6.97 -6.66 -33.65
CA TRP A 430 6.46 -8.03 -33.85
C TRP A 430 5.79 -8.20 -35.23
N ARG A 431 5.06 -7.19 -35.72
CA ARG A 431 4.50 -7.22 -37.08
C ARG A 431 5.56 -7.05 -38.17
N LYS A 432 6.73 -6.49 -37.86
CA LYS A 432 7.88 -6.37 -38.78
C LYS A 432 8.86 -7.54 -38.72
N HIS A 433 8.98 -8.23 -37.59
CA HIS A 433 10.05 -9.22 -37.32
C HIS A 433 9.54 -10.57 -36.77
N GLY A 434 8.23 -10.73 -36.60
CA GLY A 434 7.64 -12.04 -36.30
C GLY A 434 7.62 -12.93 -37.55
N PRO A 435 7.71 -14.27 -37.39
CA PRO A 435 7.74 -15.19 -38.52
C PRO A 435 6.43 -15.05 -39.33
N LEU A 436 6.56 -14.74 -40.61
CA LEU A 436 5.46 -14.77 -41.58
C LEU A 436 4.93 -16.22 -41.63
N PRO A 437 3.62 -16.47 -41.45
CA PRO A 437 3.07 -17.78 -41.76
C PRO A 437 3.30 -18.05 -43.24
N HIS A 438 4.11 -19.06 -43.54
CA HIS A 438 4.29 -19.57 -44.89
C HIS A 438 2.99 -20.28 -45.33
N GLY A 439 2.38 -19.78 -46.39
CA GLY A 439 1.61 -20.59 -47.33
C GLY A 439 0.09 -20.38 -47.39
N ALA A 440 -0.38 -20.30 -48.65
CA ALA A 440 -1.74 -20.39 -49.18
C ALA A 440 -2.59 -19.10 -49.15
N HIS A 441 -2.50 -18.25 -50.17
CA HIS A 441 -3.13 -18.30 -51.52
C HIS A 441 -4.55 -17.71 -51.59
N HIS A 442 -4.68 -16.72 -52.48
CA HIS A 442 -5.86 -16.24 -53.21
C HIS A 442 -7.21 -16.19 -52.48
N LEU A 443 -7.73 -14.96 -52.32
CA LEU A 443 -9.07 -14.61 -52.79
C LEU A 443 -9.23 -13.08 -52.87
N GLY A 444 -9.41 -12.59 -54.11
CA GLY A 444 -10.31 -11.50 -54.49
C GLY A 444 -10.14 -10.12 -53.88
N LYS A 445 -9.51 -9.21 -54.63
CA LYS A 445 -9.85 -7.79 -54.59
C LYS A 445 -11.28 -7.61 -55.13
N GLY A 446 -12.16 -7.01 -54.34
CA GLY A 446 -13.42 -6.42 -54.80
C GLY A 446 -13.56 -5.02 -54.18
N PRO A 447 -13.88 -3.97 -54.96
CA PRO A 447 -14.14 -2.65 -54.42
C PRO A 447 -15.63 -2.53 -54.08
N GLY A 448 -15.96 -2.14 -52.86
CA GLY A 448 -17.35 -1.91 -52.46
C GLY A 448 -17.42 -1.54 -50.99
N GLY A 449 -17.77 -0.28 -50.70
CA GLY A 449 -17.85 0.23 -49.34
C GLY A 449 -19.00 -0.39 -48.55
N PHE A 450 -18.98 -0.19 -47.23
CA PHE A 450 -20.17 0.15 -46.46
C PHE A 450 -19.77 0.61 -45.05
N ASN A 451 -20.22 1.81 -44.70
CA ASN A 451 -20.36 2.30 -43.34
C ASN A 451 -21.18 1.32 -42.49
N ARG A 452 -20.78 1.09 -41.24
CA ARG A 452 -21.72 1.13 -40.11
C ARG A 452 -21.02 1.24 -38.76
N ALA A 453 -21.34 2.35 -38.10
CA ALA A 453 -21.28 2.51 -36.67
C ALA A 453 -22.14 1.45 -35.97
N GLY A 454 -21.64 0.93 -34.85
CA GLY A 454 -22.36 0.07 -33.92
C GLY A 454 -22.01 0.52 -32.50
N GLU A 455 -22.83 1.41 -31.98
CA GLU A 455 -22.79 1.94 -30.62
C GLU A 455 -23.05 0.83 -29.60
N TYR A 456 -22.21 0.75 -28.57
CA TYR A 456 -22.60 0.19 -27.27
C TYR A 456 -22.32 1.25 -26.20
N ARG A 457 -23.36 2.02 -25.87
CA ARG A 457 -23.44 2.87 -24.68
C ARG A 457 -23.55 1.96 -23.45
N ALA A 458 -22.51 1.94 -22.61
CA ALA A 458 -22.62 1.52 -21.23
C ALA A 458 -22.62 2.77 -20.33
N ALA A 459 -23.60 2.83 -19.44
CA ALA A 459 -23.97 3.98 -18.62
C ALA A 459 -22.82 4.51 -17.74
N ALA A 460 -22.62 5.83 -17.81
CA ALA A 460 -21.81 6.60 -16.87
C ALA A 460 -22.60 6.84 -15.57
N PRO A 461 -21.97 6.84 -14.38
CA PRO A 461 -22.61 7.36 -13.17
C PRO A 461 -22.66 8.89 -13.24
N LEU A 462 -23.83 9.43 -12.95
CA LEU A 462 -24.16 10.85 -12.81
C LEU A 462 -23.19 11.56 -11.86
N ALA A 463 -22.39 12.47 -12.39
CA ALA A 463 -21.73 13.54 -11.65
C ALA A 463 -22.64 14.77 -11.72
N SER A 464 -23.09 15.26 -10.55
CA SER A 464 -23.81 16.52 -10.42
C SER A 464 -22.84 17.71 -10.46
N ASP A 465 -23.29 18.76 -11.12
CA ASP A 465 -22.58 19.97 -11.54
C ASP A 465 -21.96 20.87 -10.46
N ALA A 466 -21.07 21.72 -10.98
CA ALA A 466 -20.45 22.96 -10.47
C ALA A 466 -19.12 22.76 -9.68
N ALA A 467 -17.98 23.34 -10.06
CA ALA A 467 -17.79 24.68 -10.63
C ALA A 467 -16.58 24.76 -11.60
N LYS A 468 -16.71 25.68 -12.56
CA LYS A 468 -15.72 26.09 -13.57
C LYS A 468 -14.39 26.52 -12.93
N THR A 469 -13.26 26.07 -13.48
CA THR A 469 -11.96 26.73 -13.34
C THR A 469 -11.23 26.79 -14.70
N PRO A 470 -10.51 27.88 -15.03
CA PRO A 470 -9.98 28.12 -16.37
C PRO A 470 -8.64 27.43 -16.64
N ALA A 471 -8.34 27.26 -17.92
CA ALA A 471 -7.10 26.70 -18.48
C ALA A 471 -5.81 27.47 -18.07
N PRO A 472 -4.63 26.80 -18.09
CA PRO A 472 -3.40 27.33 -17.52
C PRO A 472 -2.70 28.37 -18.42
N TYR A 473 -2.20 29.44 -17.79
CA TYR A 473 -1.33 30.43 -18.40
C TYR A 473 0.02 29.82 -18.80
N ALA A 474 0.34 29.92 -20.08
CA ALA A 474 1.68 29.69 -20.62
C ALA A 474 2.58 30.89 -20.31
N SER A 475 3.74 30.63 -19.72
CA SER A 475 4.82 31.61 -19.55
C SER A 475 5.45 31.95 -20.90
N LYS A 476 5.44 33.24 -21.27
CA LYS A 476 6.29 33.78 -22.34
C LYS A 476 7.61 34.32 -21.76
N PRO A 477 8.71 34.27 -22.52
CA PRO A 477 10.03 34.67 -22.06
C PRO A 477 10.23 36.21 -22.13
N SER A 478 11.01 36.69 -21.18
CA SER A 478 11.50 38.06 -20.99
C SER A 478 12.27 38.61 -22.19
N ALA A 479 11.93 39.83 -22.64
CA ALA A 479 12.73 40.65 -23.54
C ALA A 479 13.68 41.58 -22.75
N PRO A 480 14.79 42.07 -23.36
CA PRO A 480 15.92 42.66 -22.64
C PRO A 480 15.82 44.19 -22.45
N GLU A 481 16.52 44.65 -21.42
CA GLU A 481 16.68 46.05 -21.01
C GLU A 481 17.33 46.92 -22.10
N SER A 482 16.77 48.12 -22.27
CA SER A 482 17.28 49.21 -23.10
C SER A 482 18.24 50.10 -22.31
N SER A 483 19.49 50.16 -22.75
CA SER A 483 20.50 51.15 -22.42
C SER A 483 20.18 52.56 -22.93
N PRO A 484 20.55 53.63 -22.22
CA PRO A 484 20.83 54.93 -22.83
C PRO A 484 22.33 55.25 -22.69
N ASP A 485 23.03 55.30 -23.83
CA ASP A 485 24.37 55.87 -23.92
C ASP A 485 24.30 57.13 -24.79
N LYS A 486 24.56 58.28 -24.16
CA LYS A 486 24.96 59.52 -24.83
C LYS A 486 25.85 60.33 -23.88
N GLY A 487 27.13 60.37 -24.23
CA GLY A 487 27.95 61.55 -24.08
C GLY A 487 29.00 61.48 -22.98
N ARG A 488 30.26 61.28 -23.39
CA ARG A 488 31.41 61.99 -22.80
C ARG A 488 32.55 62.10 -23.80
N ASP A 489 32.90 63.35 -24.07
CA ASP A 489 34.12 63.80 -24.72
C ASP A 489 35.36 63.53 -23.84
N ALA A 490 36.45 63.23 -24.54
CA ALA A 490 37.86 63.59 -24.35
C ALA A 490 38.47 63.75 -22.94
N GLY A 491 39.62 63.09 -22.72
CA GLY A 491 40.69 63.60 -21.86
C GLY A 491 41.43 62.56 -21.00
N SER A 492 42.55 62.09 -21.54
CA SER A 492 43.75 61.42 -20.99
C SER A 492 44.15 61.55 -19.49
N PRO A 493 45.11 60.72 -19.01
CA PRO A 493 45.17 60.12 -17.66
C PRO A 493 46.21 60.78 -16.71
N ASP A 494 46.15 60.45 -15.41
CA ASP A 494 47.27 59.85 -14.66
C ASP A 494 46.99 59.73 -13.13
N ARG A 495 47.47 58.62 -12.56
CA ARG A 495 48.08 58.38 -11.23
C ARG A 495 47.58 59.17 -9.99
N HIS A 496 47.06 58.44 -9.00
CA HIS A 496 47.78 58.10 -7.75
C HIS A 496 47.00 57.13 -6.88
#